data_AF-A0ABC8VC82-F1
#
_entry.id   AF-A0ABC8VC82-F1
#
_cell.length_a   1.000
_cell.length_b   1.000
_cell.length_c   1.000
_cell.angle_alpha   90.00
_cell.angle_beta   90.00
_cell.angle_gamma   90.00
#
_symmetry.space_group_name_H-M   'P 1'
#
loop_
_entity.id
_entity.type
_entity.pdbx_description
1 polymer ?
#
loop_
_entity_poly.entity_id
_entity_poly.type
_entity_poly.pdbx_seq_one_letter_code
_entity_poly.pdbx_strand_id
1 'polypeptide(L)'
;MAPPPRRFQLPIFSGKSIPTLGLSPTSQNRTLTALSRRADAAAVTSMYDMLFHAAYDGDLRHFKRLVRALDKGRGRLREAVEAARLDGVGALHVAAVAGSLEVCSYMVEGLRVGVDPVDDEGKIAKLKSLGSEAVETKDYPSASEFYTKAMDLDPDDASLFSNRSLCWLRMGDGQKALLDARECRRMRPDWPKACYRQGAALMLLKDYGSACEALFDGFKLDPENADIEHALREAMKSLKISQGNEVK
;
A
#
# COMPACT_ATOMS: atom_id res chain seq x y z
N MET A 1 -51.31 -34.60 -24.85
CA MET A 1 -51.40 -33.67 -25.98
C MET A 1 -51.02 -32.29 -25.48
N ALA A 2 -49.83 -31.82 -25.84
CA ALA A 2 -49.30 -30.48 -25.55
C ALA A 2 -48.84 -29.88 -26.89
N PRO A 3 -49.01 -28.57 -27.12
CA PRO A 3 -48.73 -27.97 -28.42
C PRO A 3 -47.21 -27.84 -28.66
N PRO A 4 -46.74 -27.88 -29.92
CA PRO A 4 -45.32 -27.73 -30.23
C PRO A 4 -44.84 -26.29 -29.97
N PRO A 5 -43.55 -26.10 -29.61
CA PRO A 5 -43.00 -24.78 -29.34
C PRO A 5 -42.95 -23.92 -30.61
N ARG A 6 -43.33 -22.65 -30.47
CA ARG A 6 -43.35 -21.66 -31.56
C ARG A 6 -41.92 -21.43 -32.09
N ARG A 7 -41.74 -21.62 -33.40
CA ARG A 7 -40.54 -21.20 -34.15
C ARG A 7 -40.39 -19.67 -34.02
N PHE A 8 -39.38 -19.21 -33.30
CA PHE A 8 -38.93 -17.83 -33.36
C PHE A 8 -38.39 -17.55 -34.77
N GLN A 9 -39.11 -16.76 -35.56
CA GLN A 9 -38.58 -16.13 -36.77
C GLN A 9 -37.58 -15.06 -36.35
N LEU A 10 -36.32 -15.21 -36.73
CA LEU A 10 -35.35 -14.12 -36.66
C LEU A 10 -35.74 -13.04 -37.69
N PRO A 11 -35.65 -11.75 -37.34
CA PRO A 11 -35.91 -10.69 -38.30
C PRO A 11 -34.85 -10.73 -39.40
N ILE A 12 -35.32 -10.78 -40.64
CA ILE A 12 -34.49 -10.68 -41.84
C ILE A 12 -33.96 -9.25 -41.89
N PHE A 13 -32.73 -9.03 -41.44
CA PHE A 13 -32.06 -7.74 -41.57
C PHE A 13 -31.69 -7.53 -43.04
N SER A 14 -32.50 -6.74 -43.75
CA SER A 14 -32.14 -6.18 -45.05
C SER A 14 -30.85 -5.36 -44.91
N GLY A 15 -29.90 -5.58 -45.82
CA GLY A 15 -28.57 -4.98 -45.82
C GLY A 15 -28.53 -3.47 -45.67
N LYS A 16 -28.46 -3.00 -44.41
CA LYS A 16 -27.86 -1.72 -44.06
C LYS A 16 -26.51 -2.03 -43.46
N SER A 17 -25.49 -1.65 -44.21
CA SER A 17 -24.09 -1.55 -43.80
C SER A 17 -23.98 -1.08 -42.35
N ILE A 18 -23.32 -1.90 -41.52
CA ILE A 18 -22.86 -1.52 -40.19
C ILE A 18 -22.06 -0.22 -40.37
N PRO A 19 -22.38 0.88 -39.66
CA PRO A 19 -21.54 2.06 -39.72
C PRO A 19 -20.17 1.65 -39.20
N THR A 20 -19.20 1.54 -40.10
CA THR A 20 -17.78 1.46 -39.75
C THR A 20 -17.48 2.68 -38.91
N LEU A 21 -17.40 2.51 -37.59
CA LEU A 21 -16.81 3.48 -36.68
C LEU A 21 -15.46 3.87 -37.31
N GLY A 22 -15.38 5.10 -37.82
CA GLY A 22 -14.23 5.70 -38.48
C GLY A 22 -13.11 5.96 -37.48
N LEU A 23 -12.65 4.88 -36.84
CA LEU A 23 -11.49 4.85 -35.98
C LEU A 23 -10.28 4.63 -36.88
N SER A 24 -9.31 5.55 -36.80
CA SER A 24 -8.07 5.47 -37.58
C SER A 24 -7.38 4.11 -37.36
N PRO A 25 -6.62 3.58 -38.34
CA PRO A 25 -5.93 2.29 -38.20
C PRO A 25 -5.08 2.18 -36.92
N THR A 26 -4.54 3.31 -36.47
CA THR A 26 -3.77 3.44 -35.23
C THR A 26 -4.63 3.23 -33.97
N SER A 27 -5.88 3.70 -33.97
CA SER A 27 -6.81 3.51 -32.84
C SER A 27 -7.36 2.08 -32.76
N GLN A 28 -7.62 1.44 -33.90
CA GLN A 28 -8.01 0.02 -33.96
C GLN A 28 -6.90 -0.91 -33.46
N ASN A 29 -5.64 -0.66 -33.84
CA ASN A 29 -4.49 -1.41 -33.35
C ASN A 29 -4.26 -1.21 -31.84
N ARG A 30 -4.49 0.00 -31.31
CA ARG A 30 -4.42 0.26 -29.85
C ARG A 30 -5.52 -0.49 -29.09
N THR A 31 -6.75 -0.52 -29.60
CA THR A 31 -7.84 -1.27 -28.97
C THR A 31 -7.64 -2.78 -29.01
N LEU A 32 -7.17 -3.34 -30.13
CA LEU A 32 -6.85 -4.77 -30.25
C LEU A 32 -5.68 -5.17 -29.34
N THR A 33 -4.67 -4.33 -29.23
CA THR A 33 -3.54 -4.55 -28.30
C THR A 33 -4.00 -4.51 -26.84
N ALA A 34 -4.91 -3.60 -26.48
CA ALA A 34 -5.48 -3.52 -25.13
C ALA A 34 -6.37 -4.73 -24.79
N LEU A 35 -7.17 -5.20 -25.76
CA LEU A 35 -7.99 -6.42 -25.63
C LEU A 35 -7.13 -7.68 -25.51
N SER A 36 -6.09 -7.82 -26.33
CA SER A 36 -5.11 -8.91 -26.21
C SER A 36 -4.45 -8.93 -24.85
N ARG A 37 -3.98 -7.77 -24.36
CA ARG A 37 -3.37 -7.64 -23.03
C ARG A 37 -4.33 -8.01 -21.90
N ARG A 38 -5.61 -7.68 -22.03
CA ARG A 38 -6.65 -8.08 -21.05
C ARG A 38 -6.91 -9.58 -21.08
N ALA A 39 -6.97 -10.19 -22.26
CA ALA A 39 -7.11 -11.64 -22.40
C ALA A 39 -5.88 -12.39 -21.87
N ASP A 40 -4.68 -11.89 -22.17
CA ASP A 40 -3.42 -12.40 -21.64
C ASP A 40 -3.37 -12.28 -20.12
N ALA A 41 -3.83 -11.16 -19.55
CA ALA A 41 -3.92 -10.97 -18.10
C ALA A 41 -4.90 -11.95 -17.45
N ALA A 42 -6.11 -12.12 -18.00
CA ALA A 42 -7.11 -13.06 -17.47
C ALA A 42 -6.63 -14.52 -17.54
N ALA A 43 -5.94 -14.90 -18.63
CA ALA A 43 -5.35 -16.23 -18.75
C ALA A 43 -4.22 -16.47 -17.74
N VAL A 44 -3.41 -15.44 -17.45
CA VAL A 44 -2.37 -15.49 -16.43
C VAL A 44 -2.97 -15.61 -15.02
N THR A 45 -4.03 -14.85 -14.70
CA THR A 45 -4.78 -14.99 -13.44
C THR A 45 -5.30 -16.42 -13.26
N SER A 46 -5.91 -16.98 -14.30
CA SER A 46 -6.37 -18.38 -14.29
C SER A 46 -5.24 -19.39 -14.10
N MET A 47 -4.04 -19.13 -14.63
CA MET A 47 -2.87 -19.98 -14.41
C MET A 47 -2.32 -19.91 -12.99
N TYR A 48 -2.39 -18.76 -12.33
CA TYR A 48 -2.01 -18.64 -10.92
C TYR A 48 -2.99 -19.41 -10.03
N ASP A 49 -4.31 -19.31 -10.27
CA ASP A 49 -5.31 -20.10 -9.55
C ASP A 49 -5.05 -21.61 -9.66
N MET A 50 -4.79 -22.10 -10.89
CA MET A 50 -4.42 -23.50 -11.12
C MET A 50 -3.13 -23.90 -10.40
N LEU A 51 -2.15 -22.99 -10.33
CA LEU A 51 -0.88 -23.23 -9.64
C LEU A 51 -1.11 -23.39 -8.13
N PHE A 52 -1.95 -22.55 -7.52
CA PHE A 52 -2.32 -22.63 -6.10
C PHE A 52 -3.09 -23.91 -5.78
N HIS A 53 -4.04 -24.32 -6.63
CA HIS A 53 -4.72 -25.61 -6.46
C HIS A 53 -3.74 -26.79 -6.53
N ALA A 54 -2.83 -26.80 -7.50
CA ALA A 54 -1.81 -27.84 -7.59
C ALA A 54 -0.86 -27.86 -6.37
N ALA A 55 -0.57 -26.68 -5.80
CA ALA A 55 0.25 -26.55 -4.59
C ALA A 55 -0.49 -27.08 -3.35
N TYR A 56 -1.79 -26.76 -3.23
CA TYR A 56 -2.65 -27.24 -2.16
C TYR A 56 -2.82 -28.77 -2.21
N ASP A 57 -3.19 -29.30 -3.38
CA ASP A 57 -3.46 -30.73 -3.60
C ASP A 57 -2.20 -31.60 -3.55
N GLY A 58 -1.01 -30.99 -3.59
CA GLY A 58 0.26 -31.71 -3.60
C GLY A 58 0.62 -32.32 -4.96
N ASP A 59 -0.05 -31.94 -6.05
CA ASP A 59 0.26 -32.44 -7.40
C ASP A 59 1.53 -31.79 -7.95
N LEU A 60 2.68 -32.33 -7.54
CA LEU A 60 4.00 -31.88 -7.96
C LEU A 60 4.20 -31.90 -9.48
N ARG A 61 3.57 -32.85 -10.19
CA ARG A 61 3.73 -32.98 -11.65
C ARG A 61 2.98 -31.87 -12.37
N HIS A 62 1.75 -31.57 -11.94
CA HIS A 62 0.98 -30.47 -12.49
C HIS A 62 1.59 -29.12 -12.11
N PHE A 63 2.01 -28.96 -10.86
CA PHE A 63 2.72 -27.78 -10.37
C PHE A 63 3.94 -27.45 -11.25
N LYS A 64 4.84 -28.42 -11.48
CA LYS A 64 6.03 -28.25 -12.35
C LYS A 64 5.69 -27.82 -13.77
N ARG A 65 4.59 -28.32 -14.34
CA ARG A 65 4.15 -27.92 -15.69
C ARG A 65 3.67 -26.48 -15.70
N LEU A 66 2.89 -26.08 -14.71
CA LEU A 66 2.37 -24.71 -14.59
C LEU A 66 3.51 -23.70 -14.36
N VAL A 67 4.49 -24.00 -13.51
CA VAL A 67 5.67 -23.14 -13.30
C VAL A 67 6.44 -22.91 -14.60
N ARG A 68 6.66 -23.98 -15.40
CA ARG A 68 7.31 -23.86 -16.71
C ARG A 68 6.49 -23.04 -17.71
N ALA A 69 5.17 -23.18 -17.68
CA ALA A 69 4.27 -22.40 -18.52
C ALA A 69 4.29 -20.91 -18.14
N LEU A 70 4.33 -20.59 -16.84
CA LEU A 70 4.46 -19.23 -16.32
C LEU A 70 5.80 -18.59 -16.68
N ASP A 71 6.88 -19.36 -16.63
CA ASP A 71 8.23 -18.91 -17.01
C ASP A 71 8.38 -18.58 -18.51
N LYS A 72 7.52 -19.16 -19.37
CA LYS A 72 7.56 -18.98 -20.83
C LYS A 72 8.95 -19.25 -21.43
N GLY A 73 9.74 -20.13 -20.82
CA GLY A 73 11.07 -20.53 -21.27
C GLY A 73 12.19 -19.52 -20.97
N ARG A 74 11.98 -18.57 -20.05
CA ARG A 74 12.98 -17.56 -19.66
C ARG A 74 14.04 -18.11 -18.70
N GLY A 75 13.84 -19.31 -18.15
CA GLY A 75 14.76 -19.93 -17.19
C GLY A 75 14.71 -19.30 -15.79
N ARG A 76 13.69 -18.50 -15.50
CA ARG A 76 13.46 -17.77 -14.25
C ARG A 76 12.30 -18.40 -13.47
N LEU A 77 12.31 -19.73 -13.36
CA LEU A 77 11.27 -20.53 -12.70
C LEU A 77 11.00 -20.08 -11.25
N ARG A 78 12.06 -19.69 -10.52
CA ARG A 78 11.95 -19.14 -9.17
C ARG A 78 11.09 -17.89 -9.13
N GLU A 79 11.39 -16.91 -9.99
CA GLU A 79 10.67 -15.64 -10.03
C GLU A 79 9.23 -15.84 -10.51
N ALA A 80 8.99 -16.78 -11.42
CA ALA A 80 7.64 -17.14 -11.87
C ALA A 80 6.77 -17.66 -10.72
N VAL A 81 7.36 -18.41 -9.78
CA VAL A 81 6.68 -18.88 -8.56
C VAL A 81 6.56 -17.78 -7.52
N GLU A 82 7.59 -16.97 -7.30
CA GLU A 82 7.57 -15.88 -6.31
C GLU A 82 6.58 -14.77 -6.70
N ALA A 83 6.39 -14.53 -8.01
CA ALA A 83 5.42 -13.59 -8.57
C ALA A 83 3.97 -14.10 -8.51
N ALA A 84 3.76 -15.41 -8.35
CA ALA A 84 2.43 -15.97 -8.15
C ALA A 84 1.95 -15.65 -6.73
N ARG A 85 1.24 -14.52 -6.60
CA ARG A 85 0.68 -14.02 -5.34
C ARG A 85 -0.83 -13.83 -5.46
N LEU A 86 -1.55 -14.33 -4.46
CA LEU A 86 -2.98 -14.10 -4.26
C LEU A 86 -3.13 -13.49 -2.87
N ASP A 87 -3.54 -12.22 -2.80
CA ASP A 87 -3.65 -11.47 -1.53
C ASP A 87 -2.41 -11.59 -0.63
N GLY A 88 -1.21 -11.42 -1.21
CA GLY A 88 0.08 -11.57 -0.51
C GLY A 88 0.55 -13.02 -0.30
N VAL A 89 -0.37 -13.98 -0.34
CA VAL A 89 -0.10 -15.41 -0.15
C VAL A 89 0.56 -16.01 -1.40
N GLY A 90 1.67 -16.71 -1.21
CA GLY A 90 2.42 -17.40 -2.27
C GLY A 90 2.18 -18.91 -2.27
N ALA A 91 2.54 -19.59 -3.36
CA ALA A 91 2.31 -21.02 -3.51
C ALA A 91 2.97 -21.88 -2.41
N LEU A 92 4.09 -21.41 -1.85
CA LEU A 92 4.77 -22.08 -0.72
C LEU A 92 3.95 -22.02 0.57
N HIS A 93 3.29 -20.90 0.86
CA HIS A 93 2.38 -20.80 2.01
C HIS A 93 1.22 -21.80 1.87
N VAL A 94 0.60 -21.86 0.69
CA VAL A 94 -0.52 -22.77 0.40
C VAL A 94 -0.10 -24.24 0.55
N ALA A 95 1.03 -24.63 -0.04
CA ALA A 95 1.54 -26.00 0.07
C ALA A 95 1.92 -26.37 1.51
N ALA A 96 2.52 -25.43 2.27
CA ALA A 96 2.90 -25.67 3.65
C ALA A 96 1.67 -25.87 4.55
N VAL A 97 0.64 -25.03 4.40
CA VAL A 97 -0.63 -25.14 5.14
C VAL A 97 -1.32 -26.48 4.84
N ALA A 98 -1.29 -26.92 3.57
CA ALA A 98 -1.89 -28.19 3.16
C ALA A 98 -1.05 -29.42 3.56
N GLY A 99 0.18 -29.26 4.06
CA GLY A 99 1.08 -30.36 4.35
C GLY A 99 1.68 -31.03 3.10
N SER A 100 1.68 -30.34 1.96
CA SER A 100 2.16 -30.82 0.66
C SER A 100 3.70 -30.77 0.57
N LEU A 101 4.36 -31.61 1.38
CA LEU A 101 5.81 -31.61 1.60
C LEU A 101 6.64 -31.77 0.33
N GLU A 102 6.20 -32.57 -0.64
CA GLU A 102 6.93 -32.75 -1.90
C GLU A 102 6.98 -31.47 -2.74
N VAL A 103 5.87 -30.71 -2.73
CA VAL A 103 5.79 -29.42 -3.43
C VAL A 103 6.61 -28.37 -2.67
N CYS A 104 6.54 -28.35 -1.33
CA CYS A 104 7.41 -27.52 -0.49
C CYS A 104 8.90 -27.79 -0.72
N SER A 105 9.33 -29.06 -0.66
CA SER A 105 10.72 -29.45 -0.91
C SER A 105 11.16 -29.06 -2.32
N TYR A 106 10.32 -29.26 -3.33
CA TYR A 106 10.64 -28.80 -4.68
C TYR A 106 10.81 -27.27 -4.78
N MET A 107 9.96 -26.48 -4.11
CA MET A 107 10.09 -25.02 -4.11
C MET A 107 11.34 -24.55 -3.36
N VAL A 108 11.62 -25.11 -2.18
CA VAL A 108 12.72 -24.67 -1.31
C VAL A 108 14.07 -25.21 -1.80
N GLU A 109 14.16 -26.49 -2.13
CA GLU A 109 15.42 -27.12 -2.52
C GLU A 109 15.64 -27.05 -4.02
N GLY A 110 14.60 -27.34 -4.81
CA GLY A 110 14.68 -27.41 -6.27
C GLY A 110 14.72 -26.04 -6.94
N LEU A 111 13.83 -25.13 -6.52
CA LEU A 111 13.74 -23.78 -7.09
C LEU A 111 14.47 -22.72 -6.28
N ARG A 112 14.90 -23.05 -5.05
CA ARG A 112 15.50 -22.10 -4.09
C ARG A 112 14.61 -20.87 -3.84
N VAL A 113 13.29 -21.09 -3.79
CA VAL A 113 12.31 -20.09 -3.38
C VAL A 113 12.56 -19.77 -1.91
N GLY A 114 12.64 -18.49 -1.57
CA GLY A 114 12.78 -18.07 -0.18
C GLY A 114 11.61 -18.57 0.66
N VAL A 115 11.89 -19.23 1.78
CA VAL A 115 10.87 -19.66 2.77
C VAL A 115 10.22 -18.46 3.45
N ASP A 116 10.86 -17.30 3.37
CA ASP A 116 10.46 -16.06 4.01
C ASP A 116 10.06 -15.02 2.96
N PRO A 117 9.00 -15.25 2.16
CA PRO A 117 8.45 -14.16 1.42
C PRO A 117 7.55 -13.42 2.39
N VAL A 118 8.17 -12.57 3.20
CA VAL A 118 7.43 -11.54 3.91
C VAL A 118 6.66 -10.79 2.82
N ASP A 119 5.35 -11.00 2.79
CA ASP A 119 4.45 -10.18 1.98
C ASP A 119 4.68 -8.72 2.34
N ASP A 120 4.25 -7.81 1.46
CA ASP A 120 4.45 -6.38 1.73
C ASP A 120 3.85 -6.01 3.09
N GLU A 121 2.75 -6.66 3.50
CA GLU A 121 2.12 -6.54 4.82
C GLU A 121 3.04 -6.94 5.99
N GLY A 122 3.64 -8.13 5.98
CA GLY A 122 4.59 -8.54 7.00
C GLY A 122 5.86 -7.68 7.01
N LYS A 123 6.25 -7.15 5.84
CA LYS A 123 7.44 -6.30 5.69
C LYS A 123 7.15 -4.92 6.26
N ILE A 124 5.96 -4.36 6.01
CA ILE A 124 5.46 -3.14 6.63
C ILE A 124 5.44 -3.30 8.15
N ALA A 125 4.84 -4.39 8.66
CA ALA A 125 4.77 -4.66 10.09
C ALA A 125 6.16 -4.71 10.74
N LYS A 126 7.12 -5.39 10.10
CA LYS A 126 8.50 -5.44 10.57
C LYS A 126 9.16 -4.06 10.56
N LEU A 127 9.00 -3.28 9.50
CA LEU A 127 9.56 -1.92 9.38
C LEU A 127 8.96 -0.99 10.44
N LYS A 128 7.66 -1.06 10.70
CA LYS A 128 6.98 -0.29 11.77
C LYS A 128 7.51 -0.65 13.16
N SER A 129 7.72 -1.95 13.41
CA SER A 129 8.30 -2.43 14.67
C SER A 129 9.72 -1.91 14.86
N LEU A 130 10.58 -2.01 13.82
CA LEU A 130 11.95 -1.50 13.86
C LEU A 130 11.98 0.03 14.06
N GLY A 131 11.09 0.76 13.38
CA GLY A 131 10.95 2.20 13.58
C GLY A 131 10.54 2.57 15.00
N SER A 132 9.67 1.77 15.64
CA SER A 132 9.23 2.00 17.02
C SER A 132 10.35 1.73 18.02
N GLU A 133 11.07 0.62 17.87
CA GLU A 133 12.24 0.26 18.67
C GLU A 133 13.36 1.31 18.56
N ALA A 134 13.60 1.82 17.34
CA ALA A 134 14.55 2.90 17.11
C ALA A 134 14.12 4.21 17.81
N VAL A 135 12.82 4.53 17.87
CA VAL A 135 12.31 5.67 18.65
C VAL A 135 12.54 5.47 20.15
N GLU A 136 12.28 4.27 20.68
CA GLU A 136 12.49 3.95 22.11
C GLU A 136 13.95 4.08 22.51
N THR A 137 14.87 3.66 21.63
CA THR A 137 16.32 3.79 21.81
C THR A 137 16.86 5.19 21.45
N LYS A 138 15.97 6.13 21.07
CA LYS A 138 16.27 7.51 20.65
C LYS A 138 17.16 7.61 19.40
N ASP A 139 17.25 6.55 18.60
CA ASP A 139 17.86 6.56 17.27
C ASP A 139 16.86 7.07 16.23
N TYR A 140 16.61 8.38 16.27
CA TYR A 140 15.66 9.04 15.37
C TYR A 140 16.06 9.01 13.89
N PRO A 141 17.35 9.09 13.50
CA PRO A 141 17.75 8.89 12.11
C PRO A 141 17.32 7.52 11.57
N SER A 142 17.68 6.43 12.26
CA SER A 142 17.29 5.08 11.82
C SER A 142 15.78 4.88 11.83
N ALA A 143 15.08 5.40 12.85
CA ALA A 143 13.62 5.36 12.91
C ALA A 143 12.99 6.03 11.67
N SER A 144 13.51 7.20 11.27
CA SER A 144 13.00 7.93 10.11
C SER A 144 13.19 7.15 8.79
N GLU A 145 14.28 6.40 8.66
CA GLU A 145 14.52 5.53 7.51
C GLU A 145 13.56 4.33 7.48
N PHE A 146 13.33 3.69 8.63
CA PHE A 146 12.38 2.57 8.70
C PHE A 146 10.96 3.01 8.37
N TYR A 147 10.50 4.15 8.88
CA TYR A 147 9.21 4.71 8.51
C TYR A 147 9.14 5.09 7.03
N THR A 148 10.22 5.66 6.46
CA THR A 148 10.26 5.97 5.02
C THR A 148 10.11 4.71 4.17
N LYS A 149 10.84 3.64 4.50
CA LYS A 149 10.72 2.35 3.81
C LYS A 149 9.33 1.73 3.98
N ALA A 150 8.68 1.93 5.13
CA ALA A 150 7.31 1.46 5.34
C ALA A 150 6.31 2.26 4.48
N MET A 151 6.52 3.57 4.33
CA MET A 151 5.67 4.43 3.50
C MET A 151 5.79 4.14 2.01
N ASP A 152 6.96 3.67 1.55
CA ASP A 152 7.15 3.20 0.16
C ASP A 152 6.27 1.98 -0.15
N LEU A 153 5.88 1.21 0.87
CA LEU A 153 5.02 0.02 0.76
C LEU A 153 3.55 0.32 1.10
N ASP A 154 3.31 1.22 2.05
CA ASP A 154 1.98 1.66 2.48
C ASP A 154 1.92 3.19 2.56
N PRO A 155 1.68 3.88 1.43
CA PRO A 155 1.61 5.34 1.40
C PRO A 155 0.33 5.90 2.06
N ASP A 156 -0.65 5.05 2.38
CA ASP A 156 -1.96 5.46 2.89
C ASP A 156 -2.08 5.34 4.43
N ASP A 157 -1.03 4.88 5.13
CA ASP A 157 -0.98 4.87 6.59
C ASP A 157 -0.50 6.20 7.18
N ALA A 158 -1.47 7.04 7.59
CA ALA A 158 -1.22 8.30 8.27
C ALA A 158 -0.36 8.19 9.55
N SER A 159 -0.34 7.02 10.21
CA SER A 159 0.48 6.81 11.41
C SER A 159 1.98 6.87 11.12
N LEU A 160 2.40 6.45 9.92
CA LEU A 160 3.80 6.50 9.49
C LEU A 160 4.28 7.95 9.38
N PHE A 161 3.48 8.83 8.78
CA PHE A 161 3.77 10.27 8.72
C PHE A 161 3.85 10.89 10.12
N SER A 162 2.89 10.58 11.02
CA SER A 162 2.92 11.07 12.41
C SER A 162 4.19 10.62 13.16
N ASN A 163 4.63 9.38 12.95
CA ASN A 163 5.80 8.83 13.63
C ASN A 163 7.11 9.40 13.04
N ARG A 164 7.21 9.53 11.72
CA ARG A 164 8.37 10.16 11.08
C ARG A 164 8.46 11.66 11.42
N SER A 165 7.32 12.36 11.51
CA SER A 165 7.25 13.74 12.02
C SER A 165 7.84 13.87 13.42
N LEU A 166 7.55 12.92 14.33
CA LEU A 166 8.17 12.89 15.66
C LEU A 166 9.70 12.76 15.57
N CYS A 167 10.21 11.88 14.70
CA CYS A 167 11.65 11.72 14.49
C CYS A 167 12.28 13.04 14.03
N TRP A 168 11.68 13.75 13.07
CA TRP A 168 12.15 15.06 12.61
C TRP A 168 12.15 16.11 13.71
N LEU A 169 11.10 16.18 14.53
CA LEU A 169 11.06 17.07 15.70
C LEU A 169 12.22 16.82 16.65
N ARG A 170 12.52 15.54 16.93
CA ARG A 170 13.60 15.16 17.83
C ARG A 170 15.00 15.40 17.26
N MET A 171 15.12 15.40 15.93
CA MET A 171 16.33 15.82 15.21
C MET A 171 16.45 17.34 15.01
N GLY A 172 15.42 18.12 15.39
CA GLY A 172 15.42 19.58 15.22
C GLY A 172 15.05 20.06 13.82
N ASP A 173 14.62 19.18 12.92
CA ASP A 173 14.19 19.55 11.56
C ASP A 173 12.70 19.88 11.55
N GLY A 174 12.36 21.10 11.96
CA GLY A 174 10.98 21.57 12.03
C GLY A 174 10.26 21.61 10.68
N GLN A 175 11.00 21.82 9.59
CA GLN A 175 10.42 21.91 8.25
C GLN A 175 9.95 20.54 7.75
N LYS A 176 10.79 19.50 7.87
CA LYS A 176 10.37 18.13 7.53
C LYS A 176 9.28 17.63 8.46
N ALA A 177 9.37 17.94 9.76
CA ALA A 177 8.33 17.60 10.73
C ALA A 177 6.96 18.18 10.34
N LEU A 178 6.94 19.45 9.89
CA LEU A 178 5.72 20.14 9.49
C LEU A 178 5.10 19.54 8.22
N LEU A 179 5.92 19.16 7.24
CA LEU A 179 5.44 18.50 6.02
C LEU A 179 4.73 17.19 6.34
N ASP A 180 5.38 16.32 7.12
CA ASP A 180 4.79 15.03 7.53
C ASP A 180 3.54 15.23 8.41
N ALA A 181 3.55 16.21 9.31
CA ALA A 181 2.39 16.49 10.16
C ALA A 181 1.18 17.01 9.37
N ARG A 182 1.39 17.85 8.36
CA ARG A 182 0.32 18.33 7.47
C ARG A 182 -0.28 17.19 6.66
N GLU A 183 0.56 16.28 6.16
CA GLU A 183 0.08 15.13 5.40
C GLU A 183 -0.73 14.18 6.29
N CYS A 184 -0.23 13.88 7.49
CA CYS A 184 -0.97 13.14 8.50
C CYS A 184 -2.36 13.76 8.79
N ARG A 185 -2.43 15.09 8.98
CA ARG A 185 -3.70 15.81 9.23
C ARG A 185 -4.61 15.83 8.01
N ARG A 186 -4.06 15.90 6.79
CA ARG A 186 -4.82 15.80 5.54
C ARG A 186 -5.50 14.42 5.41
N MET A 187 -4.79 13.36 5.77
CA MET A 187 -5.29 11.99 5.72
C MET A 187 -6.29 11.67 6.84
N ARG A 188 -6.04 12.19 8.05
CA ARG A 188 -6.91 12.00 9.22
C ARG A 188 -7.21 13.33 9.92
N PRO A 189 -8.20 14.10 9.41
CA PRO A 189 -8.53 15.42 9.94
C PRO A 189 -9.14 15.38 11.35
N ASP A 190 -9.66 14.23 11.76
CA ASP A 190 -10.29 13.96 13.05
C ASP A 190 -9.30 13.40 14.09
N TRP A 191 -8.00 13.34 13.79
CA TRP A 191 -7.00 12.77 14.68
C TRP A 191 -6.24 13.85 15.49
N PRO A 192 -6.49 14.02 16.80
CA PRO A 192 -5.87 15.08 17.60
C PRO A 192 -4.33 15.05 17.59
N LYS A 193 -3.76 13.84 17.49
CA LYS A 193 -2.30 13.65 17.43
C LYS A 193 -1.68 14.31 16.19
N ALA A 194 -2.39 14.37 15.06
CA ALA A 194 -1.91 15.04 13.86
C ALA A 194 -1.80 16.57 14.08
N CYS A 195 -2.82 17.16 14.70
CA CYS A 195 -2.82 18.56 15.13
C CYS A 195 -1.68 18.86 16.12
N TYR A 196 -1.46 17.97 17.09
CA TYR A 196 -0.34 18.08 18.02
C TYR A 196 1.03 18.08 17.31
N ARG A 197 1.25 17.14 16.38
CA ARG A 197 2.51 17.07 15.60
C ARG A 197 2.73 18.35 14.79
N GLN A 198 1.68 18.87 14.16
CA GLN A 198 1.75 20.11 13.38
C GLN A 198 2.08 21.31 14.27
N GLY A 199 1.40 21.43 15.42
CA GLY A 199 1.65 22.46 16.41
C GLY A 199 3.08 22.43 16.94
N ALA A 200 3.59 21.25 17.31
CA ALA A 200 4.95 21.08 17.79
C ALA A 200 6.00 21.47 16.72
N ALA A 201 5.75 21.16 15.45
CA ALA A 201 6.64 21.56 14.34
C ALA A 201 6.66 23.08 14.15
N LEU A 202 5.49 23.73 14.22
CA LEU A 202 5.38 25.19 14.12
C LEU A 202 6.03 25.89 15.32
N MET A 203 5.91 25.32 16.53
CA MET A 203 6.62 25.80 17.72
C MET A 203 8.14 25.78 17.52
N LEU A 204 8.68 24.69 16.95
CA LEU A 204 10.10 24.57 16.65
C LEU A 204 10.56 25.58 15.59
N LEU A 205 9.70 25.87 14.60
CA LEU A 205 9.91 26.90 13.59
C LEU A 205 9.66 28.34 14.09
N LYS A 206 9.23 28.49 15.35
CA LYS A 206 8.86 29.77 15.98
C LYS A 206 7.68 30.48 15.32
N ASP A 207 6.88 29.78 14.53
CA ASP A 207 5.59 30.27 14.04
C ASP A 207 4.53 30.03 15.11
N TYR A 208 4.56 30.84 16.15
CA TYR A 208 3.71 30.67 17.34
C TYR A 208 2.23 30.92 17.04
N GLY A 209 1.92 31.75 16.04
CA GLY A 209 0.54 32.03 15.62
C GLY A 209 -0.10 30.79 15.02
N SER A 210 0.50 30.23 13.97
CA SER A 210 0.02 29.01 13.33
C SER A 210 0.07 27.81 14.29
N ALA A 211 1.04 27.77 15.23
CA ALA A 211 1.10 26.74 16.25
C ALA A 211 -0.13 26.77 17.17
N CYS A 212 -0.54 27.95 17.62
CA CYS A 212 -1.75 28.11 18.44
C CYS A 212 -2.99 27.61 17.71
N GLU A 213 -3.14 27.97 16.43
CA GLU A 213 -4.29 27.52 15.62
C GLU A 213 -4.34 26.00 15.50
N ALA A 214 -3.23 25.37 15.11
CA ALA A 214 -3.17 23.92 14.96
C ALA A 214 -3.44 23.18 16.28
N LEU A 215 -2.87 23.64 17.38
CA LEU A 215 -3.08 23.05 18.70
C LEU A 215 -4.50 23.29 19.23
N PHE A 216 -5.09 24.44 18.94
CA PHE A 216 -6.47 24.74 19.31
C PHE A 216 -7.46 23.84 18.55
N ASP A 217 -7.21 23.56 17.27
CA ASP A 217 -8.01 22.58 16.53
C ASP A 217 -7.86 21.17 17.12
N GLY A 218 -6.64 20.77 17.51
CA GLY A 218 -6.42 19.52 18.24
C GLY A 218 -7.19 19.46 19.57
N PHE A 219 -7.20 20.55 20.32
CA PHE A 219 -7.90 20.66 21.60
C PHE A 219 -9.42 20.56 21.44
N LYS A 220 -10.00 21.10 20.35
CA LYS A 220 -11.43 20.91 20.06
C LYS A 220 -11.79 19.45 19.80
N LEU A 221 -10.87 18.69 19.19
CA LEU A 221 -11.09 17.27 18.90
C LEU A 221 -10.97 16.39 20.15
N ASP A 222 -10.07 16.74 21.06
CA ASP A 222 -9.87 16.02 22.33
C ASP A 222 -9.51 17.00 23.46
N PRO A 223 -10.53 17.59 24.14
CA PRO A 223 -10.33 18.57 25.19
C PRO A 223 -9.69 18.01 26.47
N GLU A 224 -9.73 16.69 26.67
CA GLU A 224 -9.16 16.01 27.85
C GLU A 224 -7.67 15.67 27.67
N ASN A 225 -7.11 15.95 26.48
CA ASN A 225 -5.73 15.68 26.16
C ASN A 225 -4.77 16.67 26.81
N ALA A 226 -4.19 16.29 27.95
CA ALA A 226 -3.26 17.12 28.71
C ALA A 226 -2.03 17.57 27.89
N ASP A 227 -1.53 16.74 26.96
CA ASP A 227 -0.37 17.08 26.13
C ASP A 227 -0.71 18.22 25.16
N ILE A 228 -1.90 18.18 24.55
CA ILE A 228 -2.37 19.24 23.64
C ILE A 228 -2.67 20.51 24.43
N GLU A 229 -3.35 20.41 25.57
CA GLU A 229 -3.64 21.57 26.43
C GLU A 229 -2.34 22.26 26.87
N HIS A 230 -1.35 21.49 27.32
CA HIS A 230 -0.04 22.00 27.70
C HIS A 230 0.66 22.69 26.54
N ALA A 231 0.76 22.02 25.38
CA ALA A 231 1.40 22.59 24.20
C ALA A 231 0.70 23.88 23.73
N LEU A 232 -0.64 23.93 23.78
CA LEU A 232 -1.41 25.13 23.43
C LEU A 232 -1.08 26.29 24.37
N ARG A 233 -1.02 26.03 25.68
CA ARG A 233 -0.64 27.03 26.68
C ARG A 233 0.78 27.55 26.45
N GLU A 234 1.73 26.68 26.12
CA GLU A 234 3.10 27.06 25.76
C GLU A 234 3.16 27.91 24.49
N ALA A 235 2.38 27.56 23.47
CA ALA A 235 2.29 28.31 22.22
C ALA A 235 1.75 29.72 22.45
N MET A 236 0.66 29.85 23.21
CA MET A 236 0.07 31.16 23.56
C MET A 236 1.04 32.04 24.37
N LYS A 237 1.80 31.43 25.29
CA LYS A 237 2.82 32.15 26.07
C LYS A 237 3.94 32.66 25.14
N SER A 238 4.43 31.81 24.25
CA SER A 238 5.50 32.15 23.31
C SER A 238 5.06 33.25 22.33
N LEU A 239 3.82 33.20 21.85
CA LEU A 239 3.22 34.23 21.02
C LEU A 239 3.21 35.59 21.73
N LYS A 240 2.73 35.66 22.98
CA LYS A 240 2.71 36.90 23.77
C LYS A 240 4.11 37.49 23.99
N ILE A 241 5.10 36.63 24.27
CA ILE A 241 6.50 37.06 24.44
C ILE A 241 7.05 37.62 23.12
N SER A 242 6.78 36.96 22.00
CA SER A 242 7.23 37.43 20.68
C SER A 242 6.67 38.81 20.33
N GLN A 243 5.37 39.03 20.55
CA GLN A 243 4.70 40.31 20.30
C GLN A 243 5.19 41.42 21.25
N GLY A 244 5.48 41.08 22.52
CA GLY A 244 5.99 42.05 23.50
C GLY A 244 7.42 42.51 23.23
N ASN A 245 8.20 41.74 22.47
CA ASN A 245 9.58 42.09 22.10
C ASN A 245 9.65 42.99 20.84
N GLU A 246 8.62 43.00 19.99
CA GLU A 246 8.57 43.86 18.79
C GLU A 246 8.16 45.30 19.10
N VAL A 247 7.66 45.57 20.31
CA VAL A 247 7.14 46.88 20.73
C VAL A 247 8.18 47.69 21.55
N LYS A 248 9.39 47.18 21.73
CA LYS A 248 10.52 47.86 22.41
C LYS A 248 11.60 48.25 21.42
#